data_AF-A0A7C4A0K6-F1
#
_entry.id   AF-A0A7C4A0K6-F1
#
_cell.length_a   1.000
_cell.length_b   1.000
_cell.length_c   1.000
_cell.angle_alpha   90.00
_cell.angle_beta   90.00
_cell.angle_gamma   90.00
#
_symmetry.space_group_name_H-M   'P 1'
#
loop_
_entity.id
_entity.type
_entity.pdbx_description
1 polymer ?
#
loop_
_entity_poly.entity_id
_entity_poly.type
_entity_poly.pdbx_seq_one_letter_code
_entity_poly.pdbx_strand_id
1 'polypeptide(L)'
;MGLTKFSKQLSVAMLALPLTVAAFGAAAGERVLSDEEFATAKGIFFERCAGCHGVLRNGATGPALTPEVIKELGYDGAVSFITYGSPAGMPNWGTSGELSEDEIDLMANYVALEPPVPPEFGLPEMRETWKVIVAPEDRPTAKMNDYNIDNIFSVTLRDTGEVALIDGDTYEIINIV
;
A
#
# COMPACT_ATOMS: atom_id res chain seq x y z
N MET A 1 5.77 12.76 -85.32
CA MET A 1 4.96 12.11 -84.25
C MET A 1 5.71 10.89 -83.79
N GLY A 2 6.42 11.01 -82.66
CA GLY A 2 7.39 10.02 -82.21
C GLY A 2 7.06 9.45 -80.83
N LEU A 3 7.13 8.12 -80.78
CA LEU A 3 7.73 7.30 -79.72
C LEU A 3 7.10 7.31 -78.32
N THR A 4 6.29 6.27 -78.11
CA THR A 4 6.01 5.55 -76.86
C THR A 4 7.19 5.46 -75.88
N LYS A 5 6.97 5.84 -74.61
CA LYS A 5 7.86 5.55 -73.48
C LYS A 5 7.15 4.66 -72.47
N PHE A 6 7.60 3.41 -72.40
CA PHE A 6 7.43 2.50 -71.26
C PHE A 6 8.28 3.03 -70.09
N SER A 7 7.64 3.24 -68.93
CA SER A 7 8.32 3.49 -67.66
C SER A 7 8.09 2.28 -66.75
N LYS A 8 9.18 1.59 -66.41
CA LYS A 8 9.24 0.41 -65.57
C LYS A 8 8.87 0.78 -64.12
N GLN A 9 7.88 0.09 -63.56
CA GLN A 9 7.69 0.03 -62.11
C GLN A 9 8.79 -0.87 -61.52
N LEU A 10 9.57 -0.31 -60.60
CA LEU A 10 10.56 -1.03 -59.81
C LEU A 10 9.96 -1.24 -58.42
N SER A 11 9.44 -2.43 -58.15
CA SER A 11 9.02 -2.85 -56.81
C SER A 11 10.26 -3.14 -55.96
N VAL A 12 10.46 -2.36 -54.91
CA VAL A 12 11.43 -2.67 -53.85
C VAL A 12 10.72 -3.52 -52.81
N ALA A 13 11.04 -4.81 -52.78
CA ALA A 13 10.64 -5.72 -51.72
C ALA A 13 11.54 -5.50 -50.50
N MET A 14 11.00 -4.85 -49.46
CA MET A 14 11.64 -4.75 -48.14
C MET A 14 11.44 -6.11 -47.44
N LEU A 15 12.51 -6.91 -47.36
CA LEU A 15 12.55 -8.06 -46.44
C LEU A 15 12.60 -7.54 -45.00
N ALA A 16 11.53 -7.74 -44.25
CA ALA A 16 11.51 -7.55 -42.81
C ALA A 16 12.30 -8.70 -42.15
N LEU A 17 13.47 -8.38 -41.61
CA LEU A 17 14.21 -9.28 -40.73
C LEU A 17 13.58 -9.21 -39.33
N PRO A 18 13.26 -10.35 -38.68
CA PRO A 18 12.71 -10.31 -37.34
C PRO A 18 13.80 -9.86 -36.37
N LEU A 19 13.55 -8.71 -35.72
CA LEU A 19 14.37 -8.21 -34.63
C LEU A 19 14.14 -9.13 -33.43
N THR A 20 15.04 -10.10 -33.23
CA THR A 20 15.11 -10.88 -32.00
C THR A 20 15.45 -9.91 -30.87
N VAL A 21 14.46 -9.64 -30.01
CA VAL A 21 14.69 -8.94 -28.74
C VAL A 21 15.56 -9.86 -27.89
N ALA A 22 16.86 -9.54 -27.81
CA ALA A 22 17.73 -10.10 -26.82
C ALA A 22 17.23 -9.61 -25.45
N ALA A 23 16.78 -10.53 -24.61
CA ALA A 23 16.54 -10.26 -23.20
C ALA A 23 17.88 -9.82 -22.59
N PHE A 24 18.03 -8.52 -22.36
CA PHE A 24 19.12 -7.99 -21.56
C PHE A 24 18.93 -8.52 -20.13
N GLY A 25 19.95 -9.22 -19.64
CA GLY A 25 19.95 -9.89 -18.35
C GLY A 25 19.59 -8.95 -17.21
N ALA A 26 18.64 -9.38 -16.38
CA ALA A 26 18.44 -8.83 -15.06
C ALA A 26 19.74 -8.94 -14.26
N ALA A 27 20.10 -7.86 -13.56
CA ALA A 27 21.15 -7.93 -12.56
C ALA A 27 20.75 -8.94 -11.47
N ALA A 28 21.72 -9.72 -10.98
CA ALA A 28 21.48 -10.68 -9.91
C ALA A 28 20.92 -9.95 -8.68
N GLY A 29 19.68 -10.30 -8.28
CA GLY A 29 18.95 -9.69 -7.16
C GLY A 29 17.65 -8.98 -7.52
N GLU A 30 17.30 -8.86 -8.80
CA GLU A 30 16.02 -8.28 -9.24
C GLU A 30 15.11 -9.41 -9.75
N ARG A 31 14.60 -10.22 -8.81
CA ARG A 31 13.56 -11.21 -9.14
C ARG A 31 12.30 -10.46 -9.54
N VAL A 32 11.77 -10.78 -10.71
CA VAL A 32 10.44 -10.32 -11.11
C VAL A 32 9.40 -11.03 -10.24
N LEU A 33 8.64 -10.26 -9.46
CA LEU A 33 7.53 -10.79 -8.66
C LEU A 33 6.33 -11.07 -9.57
N SER A 34 5.66 -12.19 -9.34
CA SER A 34 4.33 -12.43 -9.89
C SER A 34 3.29 -11.47 -9.28
N ASP A 35 2.12 -11.33 -9.89
CA ASP A 35 1.05 -10.47 -9.36
C ASP A 35 0.60 -10.87 -7.95
N GLU A 36 0.56 -12.18 -7.67
CA GLU A 36 0.20 -12.74 -6.36
C GLU A 36 1.27 -12.44 -5.29
N GLU A 37 2.54 -12.59 -5.67
CA GLU A 37 3.69 -12.25 -4.82
C GLU A 37 3.74 -10.76 -4.52
N PHE A 38 3.53 -9.92 -5.54
CA PHE A 38 3.46 -8.47 -5.37
C PHE A 38 2.30 -8.08 -4.44
N ALA A 39 1.12 -8.69 -4.59
CA ALA A 39 -0.03 -8.43 -3.73
C ALA A 39 0.24 -8.83 -2.27
N THR A 40 0.86 -10.00 -2.06
CA THR A 40 1.26 -10.50 -0.74
C THR A 40 2.28 -9.57 -0.09
N ALA A 41 3.37 -9.24 -0.79
CA ALA A 41 4.42 -8.35 -0.29
C ALA A 41 3.89 -6.95 0.03
N LYS A 42 2.99 -6.43 -0.82
CA LYS A 42 2.30 -5.16 -0.57
C LYS A 42 1.47 -5.23 0.71
N GLY A 43 0.71 -6.31 0.93
CA GLY A 43 -0.05 -6.50 2.17
C GLY A 43 0.86 -6.45 3.41
N ILE A 44 1.92 -7.26 3.41
CA ILE A 44 2.92 -7.28 4.50
C ILE A 44 3.52 -5.87 4.71
N PHE A 45 3.93 -5.19 3.64
CA PHE A 45 4.50 -3.84 3.75
C PHE A 45 3.53 -2.86 4.40
N PHE A 46 2.27 -2.84 3.98
CA PHE A 46 1.26 -1.92 4.52
C PHE A 46 0.95 -2.20 5.99
N GLU A 47 0.85 -3.47 6.37
CA GLU A 47 0.50 -3.88 7.73
C GLU A 47 1.67 -3.69 8.71
N ARG A 48 2.91 -3.89 8.27
CA ARG A 48 4.07 -4.02 9.16
C ARG A 48 5.19 -3.01 8.98
N CYS A 49 5.30 -2.37 7.81
CA CYS A 49 6.45 -1.52 7.46
C CYS A 49 6.06 -0.05 7.22
N ALA A 50 4.92 0.18 6.58
CA ALA A 50 4.50 1.51 6.11
C ALA A 50 4.29 2.52 7.24
N GLY A 51 3.96 2.05 8.46
CA GLY A 51 3.84 2.92 9.63
C GLY A 51 5.14 3.65 9.99
N CYS A 52 6.30 3.01 9.78
CA CYS A 52 7.61 3.58 10.09
C CYS A 52 8.32 4.15 8.85
N HIS A 53 8.15 3.54 7.69
CA HIS A 53 8.87 3.92 6.46
C HIS A 53 8.02 4.78 5.49
N GLY A 54 6.74 4.96 5.79
CA GLY A 54 5.79 5.63 4.92
C GLY A 54 5.31 4.74 3.78
N VAL A 55 4.07 4.96 3.34
CA VAL A 55 3.46 4.19 2.24
C VAL A 55 4.25 4.36 0.93
N LEU A 56 4.73 5.57 0.67
CA LEU A 56 5.58 5.89 -0.48
C LEU A 56 7.08 5.67 -0.21
N ARG A 57 7.43 5.06 0.93
CA ARG A 57 8.81 4.72 1.31
C ARG A 57 9.78 5.90 1.47
N ASN A 58 9.27 7.12 1.59
CA ASN A 58 10.10 8.32 1.78
C ASN A 58 10.60 8.51 3.22
N GLY A 59 10.32 7.57 4.12
CA GLY A 59 10.68 7.63 5.53
C GLY A 59 9.63 8.34 6.39
N ALA A 60 9.59 7.99 7.67
CA ALA A 60 8.80 8.68 8.69
C ALA A 60 9.58 8.66 10.02
N THR A 61 9.41 7.62 10.83
CA THR A 61 10.29 7.34 11.98
C THR A 61 11.49 6.50 11.56
N GLY A 62 11.30 5.57 10.64
CA GLY A 62 12.35 4.82 9.97
C GLY A 62 12.92 5.58 8.76
N PRO A 63 14.12 5.20 8.28
CA PRO A 63 14.74 5.81 7.11
C PRO A 63 13.92 5.57 5.83
N ALA A 64 14.20 6.35 4.80
CA ALA A 64 13.63 6.12 3.47
C ALA A 64 14.08 4.76 2.92
N LEU A 65 13.16 4.05 2.27
CA LEU A 65 13.38 2.80 1.56
C LEU A 65 13.06 3.00 0.06
N THR A 66 13.51 4.12 -0.51
CA THR A 66 13.34 4.36 -1.95
C THR A 66 14.16 3.34 -2.74
N PRO A 67 13.78 3.03 -3.98
CA PRO A 67 14.50 2.07 -4.81
C PRO A 67 16.00 2.36 -4.92
N GLU A 68 16.42 3.62 -4.95
CA GLU A 68 17.83 4.01 -5.00
C GLU A 68 18.58 3.57 -3.74
N VAL A 69 18.01 3.84 -2.55
CA VAL A 69 18.61 3.46 -1.25
C VAL A 69 18.69 1.95 -1.13
N ILE A 70 17.64 1.24 -1.53
CA ILE A 70 17.61 -0.23 -1.45
C ILE A 70 18.59 -0.86 -2.44
N LYS A 71 18.73 -0.29 -3.66
CA LYS A 71 19.69 -0.77 -4.65
C LYS A 71 21.14 -0.56 -4.20
N GLU A 72 21.42 0.54 -3.49
CA GLU A 72 22.73 0.77 -2.87
C GLU A 72 22.99 -0.22 -1.72
N LEU A 73 21.99 -0.50 -0.89
CA LEU A 73 22.08 -1.49 0.19
C LEU A 73 22.26 -2.92 -0.34
N GLY A 74 21.64 -3.25 -1.46
CA GLY A 74 21.65 -4.57 -2.09
C GLY A 74 20.72 -5.59 -1.42
N TYR A 75 20.43 -6.66 -2.16
CA TYR A 75 19.52 -7.74 -1.73
C TYR A 75 19.93 -8.36 -0.38
N ASP A 76 21.19 -8.78 -0.25
CA ASP A 76 21.70 -9.41 0.98
C ASP A 76 21.63 -8.46 2.19
N GLY A 77 21.85 -7.16 1.95
CA GLY A 77 21.71 -6.13 2.97
C GLY A 77 20.26 -5.99 3.43
N ALA A 78 19.31 -5.93 2.49
CA ALA A 78 17.89 -5.89 2.80
C ALA A 78 17.44 -7.14 3.57
N VAL A 79 17.80 -8.34 3.12
CA VAL A 79 17.52 -9.60 3.82
C VAL A 79 18.07 -9.58 5.24
N SER A 80 19.32 -9.15 5.42
CA SER A 80 19.97 -9.07 6.73
C SER A 80 19.21 -8.11 7.67
N PHE A 81 18.87 -6.91 7.20
CA PHE A 81 18.15 -5.94 8.02
C PHE A 81 16.74 -6.41 8.37
N ILE A 82 16.01 -7.01 7.44
CA ILE A 82 14.66 -7.54 7.71
C ILE A 82 14.74 -8.71 8.70
N THR A 83 15.75 -9.57 8.59
CA THR A 83 15.94 -10.74 9.47
C THR A 83 16.30 -10.35 10.90
N TYR A 84 17.26 -9.44 11.06
CA TYR A 84 17.91 -9.16 12.34
C TYR A 84 17.51 -7.81 12.96
N GLY A 85 16.85 -6.93 12.21
CA GLY A 85 16.50 -5.59 12.66
C GLY A 85 17.72 -4.71 12.91
N SER A 86 17.53 -3.67 13.72
CA SER A 86 18.63 -2.81 14.16
C SER A 86 18.39 -2.26 15.58
N PRO A 87 19.46 -1.99 16.36
CA PRO A 87 19.33 -1.38 17.68
C PRO A 87 18.68 0.02 17.66
N ALA A 88 18.62 0.66 16.48
CA ALA A 88 18.01 1.98 16.30
C ALA A 88 16.47 1.94 16.21
N GLY A 89 15.84 0.76 16.36
CA GLY A 89 14.39 0.61 16.45
C GLY A 89 13.75 -0.22 15.34
N MET A 90 14.52 -0.73 14.37
CA MET A 90 13.98 -1.65 13.36
C MET A 90 13.76 -3.04 14.00
N PRO A 91 12.54 -3.61 13.94
CA PRO A 91 12.25 -4.94 14.48
C PRO A 91 13.00 -6.05 13.73
N ASN A 92 13.17 -7.19 14.40
CA ASN A 92 13.95 -8.33 13.93
C ASN A 92 13.06 -9.48 13.41
N TRP A 93 12.36 -9.25 12.29
CA TRP A 93 11.25 -10.09 11.81
C TRP A 93 11.56 -11.58 11.60
N GLY A 94 12.77 -11.89 11.11
CA GLY A 94 13.18 -13.29 10.89
C GLY A 94 13.57 -13.99 12.19
N THR A 95 14.37 -13.33 13.03
CA THR A 95 14.78 -13.92 14.31
C THR A 95 13.68 -13.94 15.37
N SER A 96 12.63 -13.11 15.24
CA SER A 96 11.40 -13.24 16.03
C SER A 96 10.50 -14.39 15.56
N GLY A 97 10.69 -14.87 14.32
CA GLY A 97 9.84 -15.87 13.67
C GLY A 97 8.50 -15.31 13.16
N GLU A 98 8.35 -13.99 13.10
CA GLU A 98 7.13 -13.33 12.63
C GLU A 98 7.02 -13.27 11.10
N LEU A 99 8.16 -13.33 10.40
CA LEU A 99 8.23 -13.58 8.95
C LEU A 99 9.07 -14.82 8.67
N SER A 100 8.59 -15.64 7.74
CA SER A 100 9.32 -16.78 7.18
C SER A 100 10.46 -16.32 6.25
N GLU A 101 11.41 -17.21 5.95
CA GLU A 101 12.51 -16.92 5.02
C GLU A 101 11.99 -16.52 3.62
N ASP A 102 10.92 -17.17 3.14
CA ASP A 102 10.29 -16.86 1.86
C ASP A 102 9.64 -15.46 1.86
N GLU A 103 9.00 -15.06 2.97
CA GLU A 103 8.47 -13.70 3.13
C GLU A 103 9.59 -12.66 3.19
N ILE A 104 10.74 -12.99 3.77
CA ILE A 104 11.90 -12.09 3.82
C ILE A 104 12.51 -11.91 2.42
N ASP A 105 12.70 -12.99 1.65
CA ASP A 105 13.11 -12.91 0.23
C ASP A 105 12.11 -12.05 -0.55
N LEU A 106 10.82 -12.33 -0.40
CA LEU A 106 9.76 -11.59 -1.07
C LEU A 106 9.81 -10.09 -0.73
N MET A 107 9.97 -9.74 0.55
CA MET A 107 10.05 -8.36 1.00
C MET A 107 11.31 -7.65 0.52
N ALA A 108 12.47 -8.31 0.54
CA ALA A 108 13.73 -7.76 0.03
C ALA A 108 13.63 -7.42 -1.47
N ASN A 109 12.98 -8.27 -2.26
CA ASN A 109 12.70 -7.98 -3.66
C ASN A 109 11.66 -6.85 -3.82
N TYR A 110 10.57 -6.86 -3.04
CA TYR A 110 9.50 -5.88 -3.14
C TYR A 110 9.96 -4.45 -2.81
N VAL A 111 10.84 -4.27 -1.81
CA VAL A 111 11.33 -2.93 -1.43
C VAL A 111 12.25 -2.30 -2.48
N ALA A 112 12.82 -3.11 -3.38
CA ALA A 112 13.67 -2.63 -4.49
C ALA A 112 12.85 -2.12 -5.69
N LEU A 113 11.56 -2.48 -5.77
CA LEU A 113 10.65 -2.03 -6.83
C LEU A 113 10.11 -0.62 -6.55
N GLU A 114 9.72 0.10 -7.60
CA GLU A 114 8.98 1.37 -7.46
C GLU A 114 7.70 1.17 -6.62
N PRO A 115 7.46 2.02 -5.60
CA PRO A 115 6.30 1.85 -4.74
C PRO A 115 5.00 2.15 -5.50
N PRO A 116 3.95 1.32 -5.34
CA PRO A 116 2.64 1.65 -5.89
C PRO A 116 2.07 2.88 -5.18
N VAL A 117 1.50 3.80 -5.97
CA VAL A 117 0.83 5.00 -5.43
C VAL A 117 -0.60 4.63 -5.02
N PRO A 118 -1.01 4.82 -3.76
CA PRO A 118 -2.38 4.62 -3.34
C PRO A 118 -3.35 5.57 -4.06
N PRO A 119 -4.63 5.21 -4.20
CA PRO A 119 -5.63 6.14 -4.73
C PRO A 119 -5.77 7.36 -3.81
N GLU A 120 -5.96 8.52 -4.43
CA GLU A 120 -6.41 9.72 -3.73
C GLU A 120 -7.88 9.58 -3.31
N PHE A 121 -8.29 10.34 -2.28
CA PHE A 121 -9.67 10.38 -1.79
C PHE A 121 -10.12 11.84 -1.63
N GLY A 122 -10.73 12.40 -2.67
CA GLY A 122 -11.06 13.81 -2.78
C GLY A 122 -12.52 14.13 -2.45
N LEU A 123 -12.94 15.36 -2.74
CA LEU A 123 -14.32 15.80 -2.52
C LEU A 123 -15.38 14.96 -3.23
N PRO A 124 -15.18 14.44 -4.46
CA PRO A 124 -16.14 13.56 -5.11
C PRO A 124 -16.41 12.30 -4.28
N GLU A 125 -15.37 11.60 -3.84
CA GLU A 125 -15.48 10.37 -3.05
C GLU A 125 -16.05 10.67 -1.64
N MET A 126 -15.68 11.80 -1.05
CA MET A 126 -16.27 12.28 0.21
C MET A 126 -17.78 12.51 0.09
N ARG A 127 -18.26 13.11 -1.01
CA ARG A 127 -19.70 13.35 -1.22
C ARG A 127 -20.47 12.07 -1.52
N GLU A 128 -19.85 11.11 -2.22
CA GLU A 128 -20.45 9.80 -2.47
C GLU A 128 -20.68 9.01 -1.17
N THR A 129 -19.74 9.13 -0.23
CA THR A 129 -19.81 8.46 1.07
C THR A 129 -20.60 9.23 2.13
N TRP A 130 -20.88 10.51 1.91
CA TRP A 130 -21.61 11.35 2.87
C TRP A 130 -23.10 11.01 2.92
N LYS A 131 -23.58 10.60 4.10
CA LYS A 131 -24.98 10.25 4.36
C LYS A 131 -25.52 11.08 5.53
N VAL A 132 -26.59 11.83 5.28
CA VAL A 132 -27.37 12.49 6.33
C VAL A 132 -28.47 11.54 6.78
N ILE A 133 -28.27 10.89 7.93
CA ILE A 133 -29.22 9.90 8.47
C ILE A 133 -30.44 10.59 9.10
N VAL A 134 -30.23 11.70 9.82
CA VAL A 134 -31.29 12.55 10.38
C VAL A 134 -30.97 14.00 10.02
N ALA A 135 -31.88 14.62 9.25
CA ALA A 135 -31.74 16.01 8.82
C ALA A 135 -31.77 16.96 10.04
N PRO A 136 -31.05 18.10 10.03
CA PRO A 136 -31.00 19.02 11.16
C PRO A 136 -32.36 19.46 11.70
N GLU A 137 -33.32 19.71 10.81
CA GLU A 137 -34.70 20.11 11.12
C GLU A 137 -35.52 19.03 11.85
N ASP A 138 -35.11 17.77 11.74
CA ASP A 138 -35.77 16.62 12.37
C ASP A 138 -35.13 16.23 13.71
N ARG A 139 -34.10 16.95 14.16
CA ARG A 139 -33.38 16.64 15.41
C ARG A 139 -34.13 17.19 16.64
N PRO A 140 -33.96 16.57 17.82
CA PRO A 140 -34.46 17.11 19.07
C PRO A 140 -33.92 18.52 19.36
N THR A 141 -34.79 19.42 19.84
CA THR A 141 -34.44 20.79 20.26
C THR A 141 -34.13 20.90 21.76
N ALA A 142 -34.32 19.81 22.51
CA ALA A 142 -33.97 19.66 23.91
C ALA A 142 -33.57 18.19 24.18
N LYS A 143 -32.95 17.93 25.33
CA LYS A 143 -32.57 16.57 25.76
C LYS A 143 -33.81 15.69 25.95
N MET A 144 -33.84 14.53 25.31
CA MET A 144 -34.97 13.59 25.32
C MET A 144 -34.68 12.28 26.09
N ASN A 145 -33.60 12.22 26.87
CA ASN A 145 -33.23 11.08 27.71
C ASN A 145 -32.91 11.54 29.14
N ASP A 146 -32.91 10.60 30.08
CA ASP A 146 -32.67 10.87 31.50
C ASP A 146 -31.21 10.62 31.94
N TYR A 147 -30.33 10.19 31.04
CA TYR A 147 -28.93 9.86 31.34
C TYR A 147 -28.12 11.07 31.79
N ASN A 148 -27.14 10.89 32.68
CA ASN A 148 -26.20 11.94 33.03
C ASN A 148 -25.17 12.13 31.91
N ILE A 149 -25.55 12.85 30.83
CA ILE A 149 -24.72 13.02 29.63
C ILE A 149 -23.38 13.71 29.89
N ASP A 150 -23.25 14.45 31.00
CA ASP A 150 -22.00 15.08 31.42
C ASP A 150 -21.01 14.08 32.06
N ASN A 151 -21.48 12.87 32.38
CA ASN A 151 -20.70 11.79 32.99
C ASN A 151 -20.82 10.47 32.21
N ILE A 152 -20.93 10.52 30.88
CA ILE A 152 -20.87 9.32 30.04
C ILE A 152 -19.44 9.06 29.57
N PHE A 153 -19.05 7.79 29.61
CA PHE A 153 -17.82 7.29 28.98
C PHE A 153 -18.16 6.69 27.62
N SER A 154 -17.53 7.22 26.57
CA SER A 154 -17.55 6.65 25.23
C SER A 154 -16.35 5.72 25.06
N VAL A 155 -16.57 4.41 25.15
CA VAL A 155 -15.50 3.39 25.15
C VAL A 155 -15.44 2.68 23.81
N THR A 156 -14.28 2.72 23.16
CA THR A 156 -14.03 2.05 21.88
C THR A 156 -13.96 0.52 22.04
N LEU A 157 -14.80 -0.19 21.30
CA LEU A 157 -14.73 -1.65 21.11
C LEU A 157 -13.97 -1.93 19.81
N ARG A 158 -12.64 -1.84 19.91
CA ARG A 158 -11.72 -1.66 18.76
C ARG A 158 -11.95 -2.63 17.61
N ASP A 159 -11.97 -3.93 17.89
CA ASP A 159 -11.94 -4.95 16.85
C ASP A 159 -13.34 -5.26 16.28
N THR A 160 -14.42 -4.91 16.99
CA THR A 160 -15.79 -4.99 16.48
C THR A 160 -16.21 -3.73 15.72
N GLY A 161 -15.44 -2.65 15.83
CA GLY A 161 -15.74 -1.38 15.16
C GLY A 161 -16.90 -0.62 15.79
N GLU A 162 -17.18 -0.87 17.06
CA GLU A 162 -18.31 -0.31 17.81
C GLU A 162 -17.85 0.63 18.93
N VAL A 163 -18.79 1.35 19.52
CA VAL A 163 -18.60 2.18 20.71
C VAL A 163 -19.64 1.85 21.76
N ALA A 164 -19.20 1.57 22.99
CA ALA A 164 -20.08 1.46 24.14
C ALA A 164 -20.23 2.84 24.82
N LEU A 165 -21.47 3.25 25.05
CA LEU A 165 -21.80 4.38 25.93
C LEU A 165 -22.06 3.82 27.33
N ILE A 166 -21.25 4.22 28.31
CA ILE A 166 -21.30 3.71 29.68
C ILE A 166 -21.59 4.87 30.62
N ASP A 167 -22.58 4.70 31.50
CA ASP A 167 -22.89 5.68 32.54
C ASP A 167 -21.79 5.68 33.62
N GLY A 168 -21.24 6.86 33.92
CA GLY A 168 -20.10 7.00 34.83
C GLY A 168 -20.45 6.88 36.32
N ASP A 169 -21.72 6.98 36.68
CA ASP A 169 -22.19 6.87 38.07
C ASP A 169 -22.54 5.42 38.42
N THR A 170 -23.14 4.69 37.48
CA THR A 170 -23.66 3.32 37.69
C THR A 170 -22.82 2.23 37.03
N TYR A 171 -21.95 2.59 36.08
CA TYR A 171 -21.19 1.67 35.23
C TYR A 171 -22.04 0.81 34.29
N GLU A 172 -23.33 1.12 34.14
CA GLU A 172 -24.21 0.42 33.22
C GLU A 172 -23.89 0.80 31.77
N ILE A 173 -23.92 -0.19 30.87
CA ILE A 173 -23.86 0.05 29.43
C ILE A 173 -25.21 0.60 29.00
N ILE A 174 -25.25 1.87 28.62
CA ILE A 174 -26.42 2.56 28.08
C ILE A 174 -26.76 2.01 26.70
N ASN A 175 -25.76 1.90 25.83
CA ASN A 175 -25.91 1.42 24.45
C ASN A 175 -24.58 0.97 23.85
N ILE A 176 -24.64 0.17 22.79
CA ILE A 176 -23.51 -0.14 21.89
C ILE A 176 -23.93 0.31 20.49
N VAL A 177 -23.13 1.18 19.86
CA VAL A 177 -23.38 1.79 18.55
C VAL A 177 -22.29 1.49 17.54
#